data_AF-A0A6B0T813-F1
#
_entry.id   AF-A0A6B0T813-F1
#
_cell.length_a   1.000
_cell.length_b   1.000
_cell.length_c   1.000
_cell.angle_alpha   90.00
_cell.angle_beta   90.00
_cell.angle_gamma   90.00
#
_symmetry.space_group_name_H-M   'P 1'
#
loop_
_entity.id
_entity.type
_entity.pdbx_description
1 polymer ?
#
loop_
_entity_poly.entity_id
_entity_poly.type
_entity_poly.pdbx_seq_one_letter_code
_entity_poly.pdbx_strand_id
1 'polypeptide(L)'
;MGRVRGYLHRVRAAVYDSFTHEHTPRQIALSFALGTFITMLPTFGFGLIVFVVLIRLFEWINSIALFSSVAVFNPIVKWGVYAGSFALGFLLLGPVDGFGIGDTPSFSAGSEIVVRLLVGNTILAVVVTVLAYAVVYRLVVAYQRNSLPVLEETVGGMVAELETRIEESDPSAEDS
;
A
#
# COMPACT_ATOMS: atom_id res chain seq x y z
N MET A 1 15.19 -20.28 19.40
CA MET A 1 14.11 -19.60 18.65
C MET A 1 14.57 -18.41 17.78
N GLY A 2 15.86 -18.08 17.65
CA GLY A 2 16.33 -16.95 16.83
C GLY A 2 16.50 -17.22 15.32
N ARG A 3 16.75 -18.47 14.91
CA ARG A 3 17.07 -18.81 13.50
C ARG A 3 15.88 -18.73 12.54
N VAL A 4 14.67 -19.00 13.04
CA VAL A 4 13.43 -18.98 12.24
C VAL A 4 13.04 -17.56 11.84
N ARG A 5 13.27 -16.58 12.72
CA ARG A 5 13.01 -15.15 12.44
C ARG A 5 13.93 -14.59 11.36
N GLY A 6 15.20 -14.99 11.35
CA GLY A 6 16.17 -14.57 10.33
C GLY A 6 15.89 -15.17 8.95
N TYR A 7 15.47 -16.44 8.90
CA TYR A 7 15.07 -17.09 7.64
C TYR A 7 13.77 -16.51 7.09
N LEU A 8 12.77 -16.26 7.95
CA LEU A 8 11.54 -15.56 7.57
C LEU A 8 11.81 -14.14 7.08
N HIS A 9 12.79 -13.43 7.66
CA HIS A 9 13.21 -12.12 7.14
C HIS A 9 13.88 -12.22 5.77
N ARG A 10 14.73 -13.22 5.53
CA ARG A 10 15.36 -13.44 4.21
C ARG A 10 14.36 -13.87 3.15
N VAL A 11 13.44 -14.78 3.46
CA VAL A 11 12.37 -15.18 2.53
C VAL A 11 11.44 -14.00 2.26
N ARG A 12 11.04 -13.26 3.31
CA ARG A 12 10.19 -12.07 3.14
C ARG A 12 10.92 -10.97 2.37
N ALA A 13 12.21 -10.77 2.59
CA ALA A 13 13.02 -9.82 1.85
C ALA A 13 13.20 -10.27 0.40
N ALA A 14 13.51 -11.54 0.11
CA ALA A 14 13.65 -12.06 -1.25
C ALA A 14 12.33 -12.02 -2.04
N VAL A 15 11.21 -12.33 -1.38
CA VAL A 15 9.88 -12.18 -1.97
C VAL A 15 9.55 -10.70 -2.21
N TYR A 16 9.86 -9.83 -1.24
CA TYR A 16 9.66 -8.39 -1.40
C TYR A 16 10.56 -7.82 -2.51
N ASP A 17 11.78 -8.31 -2.61
CA ASP A 17 12.81 -7.90 -3.57
C ASP A 17 12.44 -8.34 -4.99
N SER A 18 11.92 -9.56 -5.18
CA SER A 18 11.39 -10.00 -6.47
C SER A 18 10.18 -9.17 -6.92
N PHE A 19 9.39 -8.65 -5.98
CA PHE A 19 8.25 -7.77 -6.30
C PHE A 19 8.63 -6.29 -6.47
N THR A 20 9.75 -5.82 -5.90
CA THR A 20 10.24 -4.44 -6.09
C THR A 20 11.10 -4.27 -7.33
N HIS A 21 11.69 -5.34 -7.86
CA HIS A 21 12.49 -5.25 -9.10
C HIS A 21 11.63 -4.98 -10.35
N GLU A 22 10.34 -5.35 -10.35
CA GLU A 22 9.44 -5.08 -11.48
C GLU A 22 8.80 -3.68 -11.44
N HIS A 23 8.77 -3.03 -10.27
CA HIS A 23 8.05 -1.78 -10.07
C HIS A 23 8.84 -0.74 -9.30
N THR A 24 9.00 0.44 -9.89
CA THR A 24 9.64 1.59 -9.26
C THR A 24 8.94 2.00 -7.96
N PRO A 25 9.64 2.65 -6.99
CA PRO A 25 9.02 3.20 -5.79
C PRO A 25 7.81 4.08 -6.08
N ARG A 26 7.86 4.81 -7.19
CA ARG A 26 6.76 5.65 -7.67
C ARG A 26 5.54 4.82 -8.05
N GLN A 27 5.71 3.74 -8.80
CA GLN A 27 4.61 2.83 -9.20
C GLN A 27 3.98 2.15 -7.99
N ILE A 28 4.79 1.68 -7.03
CA ILE A 28 4.30 1.09 -5.77
C ILE A 28 3.47 2.10 -4.98
N ALA A 29 3.99 3.31 -4.79
CA ALA A 29 3.28 4.36 -4.06
C ALA A 29 2.00 4.81 -4.77
N LEU A 30 2.02 4.96 -6.11
CA LEU A 30 0.83 5.29 -6.90
C LEU A 30 -0.23 4.18 -6.82
N SER A 31 0.19 2.92 -6.88
CA SER A 31 -0.71 1.76 -6.78
C SER A 31 -1.40 1.72 -5.41
N PHE A 32 -0.64 1.93 -4.33
CA PHE A 32 -1.23 2.01 -2.98
C PHE A 32 -2.18 3.20 -2.83
N ALA A 33 -1.81 4.37 -3.37
CA ALA A 33 -2.63 5.57 -3.33
C ALA A 33 -3.96 5.39 -4.10
N LEU A 34 -3.91 4.80 -5.30
CA LEU A 34 -5.12 4.43 -6.06
C LEU A 34 -6.02 3.50 -5.26
N GLY A 35 -5.45 2.47 -4.64
CA GLY A 35 -6.20 1.53 -3.81
C GLY A 35 -6.84 2.22 -2.61
N THR A 36 -6.12 3.16 -1.99
CA THR A 36 -6.62 3.99 -0.88
C THR A 36 -7.83 4.81 -1.32
N PHE A 37 -7.73 5.52 -2.45
CA PHE A 37 -8.82 6.33 -3.00
C PHE A 37 -10.09 5.49 -3.22
N ILE A 38 -9.96 4.38 -3.92
CA ILE A 38 -11.08 3.48 -4.25
C ILE A 38 -11.67 2.84 -2.99
N THR A 39 -10.83 2.47 -2.02
CA THR A 39 -11.28 1.85 -0.75
C THR A 39 -12.02 2.83 0.13
N MET A 40 -11.66 4.11 0.08
CA MET A 40 -12.33 5.17 0.81
C MET A 40 -13.65 5.56 0.17
N LEU A 41 -13.79 5.52 -1.16
CA LEU A 41 -15.08 5.73 -1.82
C LEU A 41 -16.13 4.70 -1.37
N PRO A 42 -17.42 5.09 -1.20
CA PRO A 42 -18.50 4.17 -0.88
C PRO A 42 -18.83 3.34 -2.13
N THR A 43 -17.98 2.36 -2.42
CA THR A 43 -18.07 1.51 -3.61
C THR A 43 -19.06 0.35 -3.45
N PHE A 44 -19.75 0.23 -2.31
CA PHE A 44 -20.77 -0.81 -2.03
C PHE A 44 -20.35 -2.24 -2.42
N GLY A 45 -19.07 -2.57 -2.25
CA GLY A 45 -18.51 -3.89 -2.59
C GLY A 45 -17.93 -4.02 -4.00
N PHE A 46 -18.17 -3.06 -4.89
CA PHE A 46 -17.61 -3.05 -6.25
C PHE A 46 -16.11 -2.71 -6.30
N GLY A 47 -15.51 -2.20 -5.20
CA GLY A 47 -14.09 -1.82 -5.16
C GLY A 47 -13.12 -2.95 -5.56
N LEU A 48 -13.42 -4.20 -5.21
CA LEU A 48 -12.59 -5.35 -5.59
C LEU A 48 -12.63 -5.64 -7.09
N ILE A 49 -13.79 -5.46 -7.73
CA ILE A 49 -13.92 -5.61 -9.19
C ILE A 49 -13.10 -4.52 -9.88
N VAL A 50 -13.17 -3.29 -9.39
CA VAL A 50 -12.37 -2.17 -9.89
C VAL A 50 -10.87 -2.49 -9.79
N PHE A 51 -10.40 -3.10 -8.69
CA PHE A 51 -9.00 -3.48 -8.55
C PHE A 51 -8.56 -4.46 -9.63
N VAL A 52 -9.34 -5.51 -9.85
CA VAL A 52 -9.04 -6.54 -10.87
C VAL A 52 -8.99 -5.91 -12.27
N VAL A 53 -9.95 -5.04 -12.58
CA VAL A 53 -9.97 -4.32 -13.87
C VAL A 53 -8.74 -3.43 -14.03
N LEU A 54 -8.37 -2.67 -13.00
CA LEU A 54 -7.21 -1.78 -13.04
C LEU A 54 -5.90 -2.55 -13.24
N ILE A 55 -5.69 -3.63 -12.48
CA ILE A 55 -4.49 -4.47 -12.60
C ILE A 55 -4.39 -5.05 -14.03
N ARG A 56 -5.53 -5.44 -14.62
CA ARG A 56 -5.56 -6.00 -15.97
C ARG A 56 -5.35 -4.94 -17.07
N LEU A 57 -5.74 -3.70 -16.82
CA LEU A 57 -5.64 -2.61 -17.78
C LEU A 57 -4.27 -1.91 -17.74
N PHE A 58 -3.60 -1.95 -16.59
CA PHE A 58 -2.39 -1.17 -16.33
C PHE A 58 -1.28 -2.05 -15.75
N GLU A 59 -0.30 -2.41 -16.58
CA GLU A 59 0.86 -3.23 -16.19
C GLU A 59 1.75 -2.56 -15.14
N TRP A 60 1.70 -1.22 -15.02
CA TRP A 60 2.46 -0.49 -14.01
C TRP A 60 1.90 -0.65 -12.59
N ILE A 61 0.68 -1.20 -12.44
CA ILE A 61 0.02 -1.34 -11.14
C ILE A 61 0.59 -2.54 -10.40
N ASN A 62 1.21 -2.25 -9.26
CA ASN A 62 1.62 -3.27 -8.32
C ASN A 62 0.39 -3.79 -7.56
N SER A 63 -0.01 -5.02 -7.86
CA SER A 63 -1.18 -5.67 -7.27
C SER A 63 -1.08 -5.76 -5.74
N ILE A 64 0.10 -6.08 -5.20
CA ILE A 64 0.32 -6.21 -3.76
C ILE A 64 0.12 -4.85 -3.08
N ALA A 65 0.69 -3.79 -3.62
CA ALA A 65 0.53 -2.43 -3.10
C ALA A 65 -0.94 -1.98 -3.16
N LEU A 66 -1.62 -2.26 -4.27
CA LEU A 66 -3.05 -1.97 -4.44
C LEU A 66 -3.89 -2.70 -3.37
N PHE A 67 -3.74 -4.02 -3.21
CA PHE A 67 -4.47 -4.80 -2.21
C PHE A 67 -4.05 -4.49 -0.77
N SER A 68 -2.81 -4.06 -0.54
CA SER A 68 -2.35 -3.64 0.80
C SER A 68 -3.14 -2.44 1.32
N SER A 69 -3.63 -1.56 0.44
CA SER A 69 -4.50 -0.46 0.86
C SER A 69 -5.78 -0.95 1.54
N VAL A 70 -6.40 -2.02 1.03
CA VAL A 70 -7.61 -2.62 1.63
C VAL A 70 -7.32 -3.19 3.01
N ALA A 71 -6.15 -3.81 3.18
CA ALA A 71 -5.70 -4.34 4.47
C ALA A 71 -5.48 -3.23 5.51
N VAL A 72 -4.97 -2.06 5.08
CA VAL A 72 -4.77 -0.89 5.96
C VAL A 72 -6.11 -0.26 6.36
N PHE A 73 -7.04 -0.10 5.42
CA PHE A 73 -8.38 0.45 5.68
C PHE A 73 -9.38 -0.65 6.10
N ASN A 74 -9.09 -1.31 7.22
CA ASN A 74 -9.93 -2.33 7.84
C ASN A 74 -11.28 -1.76 8.34
N PRO A 75 -12.29 -2.58 8.70
CA PRO A 75 -13.60 -2.10 9.13
C PRO A 75 -13.55 -1.02 10.21
N ILE A 76 -12.64 -1.13 11.18
CA ILE A 76 -12.46 -0.15 12.27
C ILE A 76 -12.03 1.22 11.71
N VAL A 77 -11.02 1.25 10.84
CA VAL A 77 -10.58 2.50 10.20
C VAL A 77 -11.67 3.05 9.28
N LYS A 78 -12.41 2.18 8.57
CA LYS A 78 -13.56 2.58 7.74
C LYS A 78 -14.66 3.28 8.55
N TRP A 79 -15.00 2.80 9.74
CA TRP A 79 -16.01 3.45 10.58
C TRP A 79 -15.60 4.88 10.96
N GLY A 80 -14.34 5.10 11.34
CA GLY A 80 -13.82 6.44 11.64
C GLY A 80 -13.83 7.37 10.43
N VAL A 81 -13.43 6.86 9.26
CA VAL A 81 -13.43 7.60 7.98
C VAL A 81 -14.84 8.04 7.60
N TYR A 82 -15.84 7.15 7.70
CA TYR A 82 -17.21 7.50 7.36
C TYR A 82 -17.82 8.50 8.35
N ALA A 83 -17.59 8.34 9.64
CA ALA A 83 -18.04 9.31 10.65
C ALA A 83 -17.42 10.70 10.42
N GLY A 84 -16.11 10.76 10.15
CA GLY A 84 -15.41 12.00 9.82
C GLY A 84 -15.90 12.63 8.50
N SER A 85 -16.11 11.81 7.47
CA SER A 85 -16.63 12.25 6.17
C SER A 85 -18.03 12.82 6.27
N PHE A 86 -18.89 12.20 7.08
CA PHE A 86 -20.25 12.66 7.34
C PHE A 86 -20.24 14.03 8.05
N ALA A 87 -19.43 14.17 9.10
CA ALA A 87 -19.26 15.44 9.80
C ALA A 87 -18.72 16.55 8.87
N LEU A 88 -17.73 16.22 8.03
CA LEU A 88 -17.15 17.16 7.06
C LEU A 88 -18.18 17.60 6.00
N GLY A 89 -18.99 16.66 5.50
CA GLY A 89 -20.06 16.96 4.54
C GLY A 89 -21.12 17.90 5.10
N PHE A 90 -21.54 17.69 6.35
CA PHE A 90 -22.48 18.58 7.06
C PHE A 90 -21.89 19.96 7.34
N LEU A 91 -20.60 20.02 7.68
CA LEU A 91 -19.90 21.28 7.92
C LEU A 91 -19.81 22.13 6.64
N LEU A 92 -19.60 21.49 5.48
CA LEU A 92 -19.38 22.19 4.20
C LEU A 92 -20.68 22.56 3.47
N LEU A 93 -21.66 21.66 3.43
CA LEU A 93 -22.93 21.87 2.69
C LEU A 93 -24.07 22.39 3.58
N GLY A 94 -23.83 22.49 4.88
CA GLY A 94 -24.86 22.80 5.86
C GLY A 94 -25.79 21.62 6.15
N PRO A 95 -26.56 21.71 7.25
CA PRO A 95 -27.55 20.70 7.60
C PRO A 95 -28.63 20.57 6.51
N VAL A 96 -29.25 19.41 6.44
CA VAL A 96 -30.43 19.18 5.60
C VAL A 96 -31.63 19.72 6.37
N ASP A 97 -32.60 20.31 5.67
CA ASP A 97 -33.84 20.78 6.31
C ASP A 97 -34.54 19.63 7.04
N GLY A 98 -34.62 19.73 8.37
CA GLY A 98 -35.20 18.70 9.25
C GLY A 98 -34.29 17.50 9.56
N PHE A 99 -32.99 17.58 9.29
CA PHE A 99 -32.05 16.52 9.66
C PHE A 99 -30.65 17.07 10.01
N GLY A 100 -30.33 17.05 11.31
CA GLY A 100 -29.02 17.34 11.88
C GLY A 100 -28.27 16.09 12.34
N ILE A 101 -27.00 16.26 12.76
CA ILE A 101 -26.20 15.19 13.37
C ILE A 101 -26.92 14.73 14.66
N GLY A 102 -27.56 13.55 14.61
CA GLY A 102 -28.32 12.97 15.73
C GLY A 102 -29.81 12.73 15.46
N ASP A 103 -30.35 13.20 14.34
CA ASP A 103 -31.76 13.01 13.98
C ASP A 103 -32.03 11.68 13.24
N THR A 104 -33.28 11.21 13.29
CA THR A 104 -33.76 10.06 12.51
C THR A 104 -34.04 10.47 11.06
N PRO A 105 -33.41 9.83 10.06
CA PRO A 105 -33.60 10.19 8.65
C PRO A 105 -35.04 9.98 8.19
N SER A 106 -35.62 10.96 7.50
CA SER A 106 -36.87 10.76 6.74
C SER A 106 -36.54 10.18 5.36
N PHE A 107 -37.44 9.36 4.80
CA PHE A 107 -37.22 8.69 3.52
C PHE A 107 -37.07 9.67 2.33
N SER A 108 -37.65 10.87 2.44
CA SER A 108 -37.54 11.94 1.44
C SER A 108 -36.20 12.67 1.47
N ALA A 109 -35.46 12.63 2.58
CA ALA A 109 -34.15 13.26 2.74
C ALA A 109 -32.97 12.35 2.31
N GLY A 110 -33.24 11.09 1.94
CA GLY A 110 -32.20 10.09 1.69
C GLY A 110 -31.19 10.47 0.60
N SER A 111 -31.65 11.08 -0.50
CA SER A 111 -30.77 11.48 -1.61
C SER A 111 -29.81 12.60 -1.20
N GLU A 112 -30.30 13.58 -0.45
CA GLU A 112 -29.53 14.70 0.05
C GLU A 112 -28.47 14.31 1.08
N ILE A 113 -28.77 13.30 1.90
CA ILE A 113 -27.83 12.71 2.86
C ILE A 113 -26.73 11.95 2.12
N VAL A 114 -27.09 11.16 1.09
CA VAL A 114 -26.13 10.44 0.26
C VAL A 114 -25.19 11.40 -0.47
N VAL A 115 -25.69 12.51 -1.02
CA VAL A 115 -24.84 13.52 -1.68
C VAL A 115 -23.83 14.12 -0.70
N ARG A 116 -24.27 14.52 0.50
CA ARG A 116 -23.37 15.09 1.52
C ARG A 116 -22.31 14.08 1.98
N LEU A 117 -22.69 12.82 2.16
CA LEU A 117 -21.77 11.72 2.43
C LEU A 117 -20.75 11.55 1.29
N LEU A 118 -21.21 11.53 0.03
CA LEU A 118 -20.36 11.37 -1.14
C LEU A 118 -19.35 12.52 -1.27
N VAL A 119 -19.79 13.77 -1.08
CA VAL A 119 -18.91 14.94 -1.15
C VAL A 119 -17.88 14.93 -0.03
N GLY A 120 -18.33 14.76 1.22
CA GLY A 120 -17.42 14.71 2.38
C GLY A 120 -16.40 13.57 2.25
N ASN A 121 -16.86 12.40 1.81
CA ASN A 121 -16.00 11.24 1.62
C ASN A 121 -15.04 11.40 0.44
N THR A 122 -15.45 12.04 -0.65
CA THR A 122 -14.55 12.32 -1.78
C THR A 122 -13.42 13.25 -1.38
N ILE A 123 -13.73 14.32 -0.63
CA ILE A 123 -12.72 15.26 -0.13
C ILE A 123 -11.73 14.53 0.79
N LEU A 124 -12.25 13.76 1.75
CA LEU A 124 -11.41 13.02 2.68
C LEU A 124 -10.57 11.96 1.95
N ALA A 125 -11.15 11.26 0.98
CA ALA A 125 -10.46 10.29 0.14
C ALA A 125 -9.29 10.94 -0.62
N VAL A 126 -9.48 12.11 -1.22
CA VAL A 126 -8.41 12.84 -1.92
C VAL A 126 -7.28 13.21 -0.95
N VAL A 127 -7.60 13.81 0.20
CA VAL A 127 -6.59 14.22 1.19
C VAL A 127 -5.77 13.01 1.65
N VAL A 128 -6.44 11.94 2.06
CA VAL A 128 -5.76 10.75 2.57
C VAL A 128 -5.00 10.01 1.47
N THR A 129 -5.49 10.03 0.23
CA THR A 129 -4.77 9.47 -0.93
C THR A 129 -3.44 10.19 -1.16
N VAL A 130 -3.42 11.52 -1.11
CA VAL A 130 -2.19 12.32 -1.26
C VAL A 130 -1.20 12.02 -0.12
N LEU A 131 -1.69 11.94 1.12
CA LEU A 131 -0.86 11.59 2.27
C LEU A 131 -0.31 10.16 2.17
N ALA A 132 -1.15 9.20 1.78
CA ALA A 132 -0.77 7.81 1.59
C ALA A 132 0.32 7.67 0.52
N TYR A 133 0.18 8.38 -0.61
CA TYR A 133 1.21 8.43 -1.63
C TYR A 133 2.55 8.91 -1.06
N ALA A 134 2.55 10.06 -0.37
CA ALA A 134 3.76 10.64 0.17
C ALA A 134 4.45 9.74 1.21
N VAL A 135 3.65 9.12 2.11
CA VAL A 135 4.15 8.22 3.15
C VAL A 135 4.74 6.95 2.53
N VAL A 136 4.00 6.26 1.65
CA VAL A 136 4.46 5.02 1.03
C VAL A 136 5.67 5.27 0.14
N TYR A 137 5.68 6.35 -0.63
CA TYR A 137 6.83 6.71 -1.46
C TYR A 137 8.09 6.90 -0.60
N ARG A 138 7.99 7.65 0.50
CA ARG A 138 9.12 7.85 1.42
C ARG A 138 9.59 6.54 2.06
N LEU A 139 8.66 5.68 2.48
CA LEU A 139 8.99 4.39 3.07
C LEU A 139 9.72 3.47 2.08
N VAL A 140 9.23 3.35 0.85
CA VAL A 140 9.85 2.49 -0.16
C VAL A 140 11.24 3.00 -0.57
N VAL A 141 11.39 4.32 -0.76
CA VAL A 141 12.70 4.93 -1.06
C VAL A 141 13.69 4.73 0.09
N ALA A 142 13.25 4.92 1.34
CA ALA A 142 14.09 4.69 2.50
C ALA A 142 14.50 3.20 2.62
N TYR A 143 13.57 2.28 2.34
CA TYR A 143 13.84 0.85 2.36
C TYR A 143 14.85 0.44 1.30
N GLN A 144 14.74 0.96 0.07
CA GLN A 144 15.70 0.67 -0.99
C GLN A 144 17.09 1.22 -0.67
N ARG A 145 17.18 2.46 -0.16
CA ARG A 145 18.47 3.06 0.25
C ARG A 145 19.19 2.25 1.32
N ASN A 146 18.46 1.66 2.27
CA ASN A 146 19.06 0.88 3.35
C ASN A 146 19.30 -0.60 2.98
N SER A 147 18.61 -1.12 1.95
CA SER A 147 18.77 -2.52 1.53
C SER A 147 19.92 -2.72 0.54
N LEU A 148 20.27 -1.70 -0.26
CA LEU A 148 21.38 -1.77 -1.23
C LEU A 148 22.74 -2.11 -0.59
N PRO A 149 23.17 -1.49 0.53
CA PRO A 149 24.47 -1.78 1.15
C PRO A 149 24.56 -3.21 1.70
N VAL A 150 23.44 -3.74 2.22
CA VAL A 150 23.38 -5.08 2.83
C VAL A 150 23.50 -6.19 1.76
N LEU A 151 22.96 -5.95 0.57
CA LEU A 151 23.05 -6.89 -0.55
C LEU A 151 24.48 -6.95 -1.10
N GLU A 152 25.16 -5.83 -1.26
CA GLU A 152 26.56 -5.79 -1.70
C GLU A 152 27.49 -6.54 -0.73
N GLU A 153 27.30 -6.36 0.58
CA GLU A 153 28.04 -7.09 1.61
C GLU A 153 27.77 -8.60 1.55
N THR A 154 26.50 -9.00 1.41
CA THR A 154 26.12 -10.42 1.37
C THR A 154 26.64 -11.11 0.09
N VAL A 155 26.51 -10.45 -1.07
CA VAL A 155 26.99 -10.98 -2.35
C VAL A 155 28.51 -11.03 -2.36
N GLY A 156 29.19 -9.99 -1.87
CA GLY A 156 30.65 -9.98 -1.73
C GLY A 156 31.15 -11.13 -0.84
N GLY A 157 30.48 -11.40 0.28
CA GLY A 157 30.80 -12.54 1.14
C GLY A 157 30.60 -13.89 0.46
N MET A 158 29.54 -14.07 -0.32
CA MET A 158 29.29 -15.30 -1.07
C MET A 158 30.31 -15.53 -2.19
N VAL A 159 30.72 -14.47 -2.89
CA VAL A 159 31.74 -14.54 -3.94
C VAL A 159 33.10 -14.92 -3.34
N ALA A 160 33.50 -14.28 -2.24
CA ALA A 160 34.76 -14.59 -1.56
C ALA A 160 34.80 -16.04 -1.03
N GLU A 161 33.68 -16.55 -0.50
CA GLU A 161 33.58 -17.94 -0.06
C GLU A 161 33.74 -18.93 -1.23
N LEU A 162 33.20 -18.59 -2.41
CA LEU A 162 33.34 -19.42 -3.61
C LEU A 162 34.78 -19.40 -4.15
N GLU A 163 35.44 -18.24 -4.17
CA GLU A 163 36.86 -18.13 -4.55
C GLU A 163 37.74 -18.98 -3.65
N THR A 164 37.55 -18.88 -2.32
CA THR A 164 38.30 -19.66 -1.33
C THR A 164 38.10 -21.17 -1.53
N ARG A 165 36.86 -21.61 -1.83
CA ARG A 165 36.57 -23.03 -2.10
C ARG A 165 37.16 -23.51 -3.42
N ILE A 166 37.25 -22.66 -4.43
CA ILE A 166 37.88 -23.01 -5.72
C ILE A 166 39.39 -23.17 -5.54
N GLU A 167 40.04 -22.28 -4.78
CA GLU A 167 41.45 -22.39 -4.42
C GLU A 167 41.75 -23.64 -3.58
N GLU A 168 40.89 -23.98 -2.59
CA GLU A 168 41.05 -25.22 -1.82
C GLU A 168 40.79 -26.50 -2.64
N SER A 169 40.08 -26.39 -3.78
CA SER A 169 39.70 -27.55 -4.62
C SER A 169 40.72 -27.86 -5.73
N ASP A 170 41.69 -26.96 -6.01
CA ASP A 170 42.75 -27.19 -7.00
C ASP A 170 44.15 -26.89 -6.45
N PRO A 171 44.75 -27.81 -5.68
CA PRO A 171 46.11 -27.67 -5.17
C PRO A 171 47.21 -27.99 -6.22
N SER A 172 46.87 -28.14 -7.50
CA SER A 172 47.77 -28.69 -8.53
C SER A 172 48.45 -27.66 -9.47
N ALA A 173 48.21 -26.36 -9.31
CA ALA A 173 48.68 -25.34 -10.27
C ALA A 173 49.90 -24.50 -9.81
N GLU A 174 50.54 -24.81 -8.69
CA GLU A 174 51.73 -24.06 -8.22
C GLU A 174 53.09 -24.75 -8.42
N ASP A 175 53.14 -25.95 -8.99
CA ASP A 175 54.41 -26.66 -9.23
C ASP A 175 54.59 -27.01 -10.71
N SER A 176 54.92 -26.01 -11.54
CA SER A 176 55.52 -26.18 -12.89
C SER A 176 56.26 -24.92 -13.34
#